data_AF-A0A2N1R464-F1
#
_entry.id   AF-A0A2N1R464-F1
#
_cell.length_a   1.000
_cell.length_b   1.000
_cell.length_c   1.000
_cell.angle_alpha   90.00
_cell.angle_beta   90.00
_cell.angle_gamma   90.00
#
_symmetry.space_group_name_H-M   'P 1'
#
loop_
_entity.id
_entity.type
_entity.pdbx_description
1 polymer ?
#
loop_
_entity_poly.entity_id
_entity_poly.type
_entity_poly.pdbx_seq_one_letter_code
_entity_poly.pdbx_strand_id
1 'polypeptide(L)'
;MVGHGGTETRGHEKRARRREGVMITGDDTLGEKIIGCAVAVHRELGPGLLESIYEEALGIELTQTGVSFTREVALPVVCKGSLLSGSFRVDMVVENAVVIELRCFEIIVPVHEAQLLSCFLSAEHDHA
;
A
#
# COMPACT_ATOMS: atom_id res chain seq x y z
N MET A 1 31.19 52.06 -25.51
CA MET A 1 30.00 52.86 -25.88
C MET A 1 29.02 51.89 -26.52
N VAL A 2 27.80 51.60 -26.08
CA VAL A 2 26.86 51.95 -24.99
C VAL A 2 25.96 50.69 -24.94
N GLY A 3 25.77 49.97 -23.83
CA GLY A 3 24.81 50.27 -22.75
C GLY A 3 23.35 49.98 -23.18
N HIS A 4 22.65 49.09 -22.46
CA HIS A 4 21.19 48.95 -22.15
C HIS A 4 20.90 47.45 -21.92
N GLY A 5 20.71 46.98 -20.68
CA GLY A 5 19.43 46.99 -19.96
C GLY A 5 18.63 45.74 -20.39
N GLY A 6 18.38 44.69 -19.61
CA GLY A 6 18.09 44.58 -18.18
C GLY A 6 16.70 43.96 -18.07
N THR A 7 16.61 42.67 -17.75
CA THR A 7 15.39 42.05 -17.17
C THR A 7 15.77 40.81 -16.37
N GLU A 8 15.61 40.92 -15.06
CA GLU A 8 15.57 39.81 -14.12
C GLU A 8 14.37 38.90 -14.44
N THR A 9 14.61 37.60 -14.50
CA THR A 9 13.56 36.60 -14.27
C THR A 9 14.01 35.64 -13.17
N ARG A 10 13.54 36.01 -11.98
CA ARG A 10 13.38 35.21 -10.77
C ARG A 10 12.56 33.95 -11.11
N GLY A 11 13.07 32.76 -10.79
CA GLY A 11 12.41 31.52 -11.18
C GLY A 11 12.88 30.27 -10.45
N HIS A 12 12.59 30.20 -9.15
CA HIS A 12 12.36 28.99 -8.35
C HIS A 12 13.46 27.91 -8.34
N GLU A 13 14.24 27.94 -7.26
CA GLU A 13 14.82 26.77 -6.61
C GLU A 13 13.75 25.67 -6.46
N LYS A 14 13.82 24.63 -7.29
CA LYS A 14 13.17 23.36 -6.98
C LYS A 14 14.17 22.51 -6.24
N ARG A 15 14.24 22.75 -4.92
CA ARG A 15 14.78 21.81 -3.94
C ARG A 15 14.00 20.51 -4.11
N ALA A 16 14.54 19.59 -4.91
CA ALA A 16 14.06 18.22 -5.03
C ALA A 16 14.24 17.59 -3.64
N ARG A 17 13.17 17.68 -2.84
CA ARG A 17 13.04 17.04 -1.55
C ARG A 17 13.29 15.56 -1.81
N ARG A 18 14.41 15.05 -1.31
CA ARG A 18 14.65 13.61 -1.13
C ARG A 18 13.36 13.03 -0.55
N ARG A 19 12.67 12.22 -1.36
CA ARG A 19 11.77 11.22 -0.81
C ARG A 19 12.69 10.05 -0.52
N GLU A 20 13.18 9.99 0.71
CA GLU A 20 13.65 8.73 1.27
C GLU A 20 12.50 7.75 1.05
N GLY A 21 12.71 6.83 0.10
CA GLY A 21 11.76 5.79 -0.20
C GLY A 21 11.53 4.99 1.07
N VAL A 22 10.26 4.68 1.30
CA VAL A 22 9.81 3.72 2.30
C VAL A 22 10.73 2.51 2.23
N MET A 23 11.34 2.18 3.37
CA MET A 23 12.13 0.97 3.52
C MET A 23 11.18 -0.23 3.48
N ILE A 24 11.25 -1.02 2.40
CA ILE A 24 10.69 -2.37 2.38
C ILE A 24 11.64 -3.22 3.24
N THR A 25 11.33 -3.37 4.52
CA THR A 25 12.02 -4.33 5.39
C THR A 25 11.28 -5.66 5.33
N GLY A 26 11.52 -6.40 4.27
CA GLY A 26 11.10 -7.78 4.08
C GLY A 26 11.96 -8.36 2.97
N ASP A 27 12.38 -9.62 3.10
CA ASP A 27 13.13 -10.36 2.09
C ASP A 27 12.53 -10.05 0.70
N ASP A 28 13.29 -9.38 -0.18
CA ASP A 28 12.80 -8.86 -1.47
C ASP A 28 12.05 -9.95 -2.27
N THR A 29 12.36 -11.22 -2.00
CA THR A 29 11.73 -12.41 -2.58
C THR A 29 10.28 -12.66 -2.14
N LEU A 30 9.87 -12.31 -0.92
CA LEU A 30 8.51 -12.54 -0.44
C LEU A 30 7.53 -11.55 -1.06
N GLY A 31 7.93 -10.27 -1.15
CA GLY A 31 7.14 -9.24 -1.83
C GLY A 31 6.90 -9.58 -3.29
N GLU A 32 7.95 -10.01 -4.01
CA GLU A 32 7.85 -10.47 -5.39
C GLU A 32 6.88 -11.64 -5.57
N LYS A 33 6.90 -12.62 -4.66
CA LYS A 33 5.95 -13.75 -4.68
C LYS A 33 4.50 -13.30 -4.49
N ILE A 34 4.25 -12.44 -3.50
CA ILE A 34 2.91 -11.92 -3.21
C ILE A 34 2.38 -11.14 -4.43
N ILE A 35 3.22 -10.27 -5.01
CA ILE A 35 2.88 -9.52 -6.22
C ILE A 35 2.61 -10.47 -7.39
N GLY A 36 3.42 -11.51 -7.57
CA GLY A 36 3.22 -12.54 -8.58
C GLY A 36 1.84 -13.22 -8.45
N CYS A 37 1.46 -13.59 -7.23
CA CYS A 37 0.14 -14.17 -6.92
C CYS A 37 -0.99 -13.18 -7.27
N ALA A 38 -0.88 -11.92 -6.83
CA ALA A 38 -1.90 -10.91 -7.12
C ALA A 38 -2.06 -10.63 -8.62
N VAL A 39 -0.97 -10.65 -9.38
CA VAL A 39 -0.99 -10.52 -10.84
C VAL A 39 -1.66 -11.74 -11.48
N ALA A 40 -1.42 -12.95 -10.98
CA ALA A 40 -2.09 -14.15 -11.47
C ALA A 40 -3.61 -14.07 -11.24
N VAL A 41 -4.05 -13.69 -10.04
CA VAL A 41 -5.46 -13.45 -9.73
C VAL A 41 -6.09 -12.44 -10.68
N HIS A 42 -5.45 -11.28 -10.88
CA HIS A 42 -5.99 -10.24 -11.75
C HIS A 42 -6.08 -10.68 -13.21
N ARG A 43 -5.13 -11.50 -13.69
CA ARG A 43 -5.16 -12.07 -15.05
C ARG A 43 -6.31 -13.06 -15.25
N GLU A 44 -6.62 -13.85 -14.23
CA GLU A 44 -7.70 -14.85 -14.28
C GLU A 44 -9.08 -14.20 -14.14
N LEU A 45 -9.26 -13.31 -13.16
CA LEU A 45 -10.57 -12.77 -12.81
C LEU A 45 -10.93 -11.48 -13.56
N GLY A 46 -9.93 -10.72 -14.01
CA GLY A 46 -10.13 -9.35 -14.51
C GLY A 46 -10.64 -8.39 -13.42
N PRO A 47 -10.84 -7.10 -13.73
CA PRO A 47 -11.35 -6.08 -12.79
C PRO A 47 -12.87 -6.20 -12.53
N GLY A 48 -13.35 -5.55 -11.46
CA GLY A 48 -14.79 -5.29 -11.25
C GLY A 48 -15.51 -6.24 -10.28
N LEU A 49 -14.79 -7.16 -9.63
CA LEU A 49 -15.33 -8.04 -8.60
C LEU A 49 -15.17 -7.45 -7.20
N LEU A 50 -15.89 -8.03 -6.24
CA LEU A 50 -15.82 -7.67 -4.82
C LEU A 50 -14.45 -8.03 -4.22
N GLU A 51 -14.01 -7.24 -3.24
CA GLU A 51 -12.75 -7.45 -2.51
C GLU A 51 -12.66 -8.85 -1.90
N SER A 52 -13.76 -9.38 -1.36
CA SER A 52 -13.81 -10.73 -0.80
C SER A 52 -13.51 -11.83 -1.82
N ILE A 53 -13.85 -11.62 -3.10
CA ILE A 53 -13.55 -12.57 -4.18
C ILE A 53 -12.05 -12.53 -4.51
N TYR A 54 -11.45 -11.34 -4.54
CA TYR A 54 -10.00 -11.20 -4.71
C TYR A 54 -9.22 -11.77 -3.54
N GLU A 55 -9.72 -11.61 -2.32
CA GLU A 55 -9.11 -12.17 -1.11
C GLU A 55 -9.10 -13.70 -1.14
N GLU A 56 -10.23 -14.32 -1.51
CA GLU A 56 -10.32 -15.77 -1.70
C GLU A 56 -9.35 -16.25 -2.78
N ALA A 57 -9.34 -15.58 -3.94
CA ALA A 57 -8.47 -15.95 -5.05
C ALA A 57 -6.98 -15.77 -4.72
N LEU A 58 -6.62 -14.70 -4.01
CA LEU A 58 -5.24 -14.50 -3.55
C LEU A 58 -4.82 -15.57 -2.55
N GLY A 59 -5.72 -15.99 -1.66
CA GLY A 59 -5.48 -17.11 -0.77
C GLY A 59 -5.20 -18.43 -1.50
N ILE A 60 -5.88 -18.67 -2.63
CA ILE A 60 -5.63 -19.85 -3.47
C ILE A 60 -4.22 -19.79 -4.07
N GLU A 61 -3.82 -18.67 -4.67
CA GLU A 61 -2.47 -18.51 -5.27
C GLU A 61 -1.36 -18.61 -4.22
N LEU A 62 -1.54 -18.00 -3.03
CA LEU A 62 -0.58 -18.10 -1.92
C LEU A 62 -0.44 -19.55 -1.44
N THR A 63 -1.55 -20.27 -1.33
CA THR A 63 -1.53 -21.70 -0.96
C THR A 63 -0.76 -22.53 -1.98
N GLN A 64 -0.98 -22.29 -3.28
CA GLN A 64 -0.31 -23.02 -4.36
C GLN A 64 1.19 -22.73 -4.43
N THR A 65 1.60 -21.52 -4.05
CA THR A 65 3.02 -21.11 -3.99
C THR A 65 3.71 -21.50 -2.68
N GLY A 66 2.99 -22.15 -1.76
CA GLY A 66 3.51 -22.62 -0.48
C GLY A 66 3.77 -21.49 0.53
N VAL A 67 3.12 -20.33 0.34
CA VAL A 67 3.23 -19.18 1.23
C VAL A 67 2.15 -19.26 2.30
N SER A 68 2.54 -19.18 3.56
CA SER A 68 1.61 -19.22 4.68
C SER A 68 0.93 -17.87 4.90
N PHE A 69 -0.36 -17.89 5.22
CA PHE A 69 -1.13 -16.67 5.49
C PHE A 69 -2.29 -16.95 6.44
N THR A 70 -2.77 -15.89 7.09
CA THR A 70 -4.02 -15.87 7.85
C THR A 70 -4.92 -14.78 7.30
N ARG A 71 -6.21 -15.04 7.21
CA ARG A 71 -7.22 -14.10 6.71
C ARG A 71 -7.97 -13.43 7.86
N GLU A 72 -8.52 -12.25 7.59
CA GLU A 72 -9.39 -11.50 8.49
C GLU A 72 -8.81 -11.33 9.90
N VAL A 73 -7.55 -10.93 9.99
CA VAL A 73 -6.82 -10.88 11.27
C VAL A 73 -7.21 -9.62 12.05
N ALA A 74 -7.70 -9.80 13.28
CA ALA A 74 -7.98 -8.70 14.18
C ALA A 74 -6.68 -8.20 14.83
N LEU A 75 -6.35 -6.93 14.60
CA LEU A 75 -5.23 -6.23 15.21
C LEU A 75 -5.72 -5.29 16.33
N PRO A 76 -5.05 -5.31 17.49
CA PRO A 76 -5.35 -4.38 18.58
C PRO A 76 -4.91 -2.97 18.18
N VAL A 77 -5.79 -1.98 18.31
CA VAL A 77 -5.43 -0.58 18.05
C VAL A 77 -5.11 0.12 19.36
N VAL A 78 -3.91 0.67 19.47
CA VAL A 78 -3.49 1.46 20.64
C VAL A 78 -3.48 2.94 20.26
N CYS A 79 -4.19 3.76 21.04
CA CYS A 79 -4.19 5.21 20.86
C CYS A 79 -3.80 5.89 22.18
N LYS A 80 -2.70 6.66 22.16
CA LYS A 80 -2.15 7.36 23.34
C LYS A 80 -1.96 6.41 24.55
N GLY A 81 -1.46 5.20 24.30
CA GLY A 81 -1.25 4.17 25.32
C GLY A 81 -2.53 3.49 25.84
N SER A 82 -3.71 3.82 25.30
CA SER A 82 -4.96 3.15 25.60
C SER A 82 -5.33 2.17 24.50
N LEU A 83 -5.62 0.92 24.87
CA LEU A 83 -6.19 -0.05 23.95
C LEU A 83 -7.62 0.38 23.59
N LEU A 84 -7.90 0.55 22.30
CA LEU A 84 -9.25 0.83 21.82
C LEU A 84 -10.10 -0.44 21.84
N SER A 85 -11.38 -0.29 22.18
CA SER A 85 -12.33 -1.40 22.22
C SER A 85 -12.74 -1.90 20.83
N GLY A 86 -12.49 -1.12 19.78
CA GLY A 86 -12.64 -1.56 18.39
C GLY A 86 -11.41 -2.36 17.95
N SER A 87 -11.62 -3.44 17.21
CA SER A 87 -10.56 -4.13 16.49
C SER A 87 -10.43 -3.56 15.08
N PHE A 88 -9.21 -3.26 14.66
CA PHE A 88 -8.90 -3.08 13.24
C PHE A 88 -8.75 -4.48 12.65
N ARG A 89 -9.39 -4.77 11.53
CA ARG A 89 -9.30 -6.08 10.88
C ARG A 89 -8.60 -5.90 9.56
N VAL A 90 -7.50 -6.62 9.39
CA VAL A 90 -6.77 -6.67 8.12
C VAL A 90 -7.21 -7.87 7.30
N ASP A 91 -7.23 -7.70 5.98
CA ASP A 91 -7.69 -8.76 5.08
C ASP A 91 -6.78 -9.98 5.19
N MET A 92 -5.45 -9.80 5.13
CA MET A 92 -4.51 -10.93 5.27
C MET A 92 -3.21 -10.56 5.98
N VAL A 93 -2.64 -11.51 6.71
CA VAL A 93 -1.26 -11.48 7.23
C VAL A 93 -0.51 -12.65 6.63
N VAL A 94 0.57 -12.37 5.90
CA VAL A 94 1.40 -13.34 5.17
C VAL A 94 2.73 -13.53 5.89
N GLU A 95 3.12 -14.78 6.13
CA GLU A 95 4.37 -15.18 6.80
C GLU A 95 4.62 -14.47 8.15
N ASN A 96 3.55 -14.02 8.84
CA ASN A 96 3.62 -13.17 10.03
C ASN A 96 4.48 -11.90 9.85
N ALA A 97 4.68 -11.46 8.61
CA ALA A 97 5.63 -10.39 8.26
C ALA A 97 5.01 -9.30 7.37
N VAL A 98 4.06 -9.66 6.50
CA VAL A 98 3.44 -8.72 5.55
C VAL A 98 1.94 -8.66 5.77
N VAL A 99 1.41 -7.45 5.98
CA VAL A 99 -0.02 -7.19 6.01
C VAL A 99 -0.48 -6.85 4.59
N ILE A 100 -1.60 -7.44 4.16
CA ILE A 100 -2.25 -7.16 2.88
C ILE A 100 -3.63 -6.59 3.16
N GLU A 101 -3.91 -5.45 2.51
CA GLU A 101 -5.22 -4.82 2.42
C GLU A 101 -5.62 -4.74 0.95
N LEU A 102 -6.73 -5.37 0.61
CA LEU A 102 -7.27 -5.42 -0.74
C LEU A 102 -8.28 -4.30 -0.92
N ARG A 103 -8.14 -3.59 -2.04
CA ARG A 103 -9.11 -2.59 -2.46
C ARG A 103 -9.44 -2.76 -3.93
N CYS A 104 -10.73 -2.86 -4.24
CA CYS A 104 -11.20 -3.06 -5.61
C CYS A 104 -11.97 -1.84 -6.09
N PHE A 105 -11.48 -1.23 -7.17
CA PHE A 105 -12.12 -0.07 -7.80
C PHE A 105 -12.37 -0.36 -9.28
N GLU A 106 -13.59 -0.10 -9.78
CA GLU A 106 -13.91 -0.21 -11.23
C GLU A 106 -13.19 0.86 -12.07
N ILE A 107 -12.99 2.06 -11.51
CA ILE A 107 -12.36 3.19 -12.20
C ILE A 107 -11.43 3.89 -11.20
N ILE A 108 -10.14 4.01 -11.54
CA ILE A 108 -9.22 4.83 -10.76
C ILE A 108 -9.45 6.31 -11.09
N VAL A 109 -10.32 6.96 -10.33
CA VAL A 109 -10.46 8.43 -10.33
C VAL A 109 -9.46 9.09 -9.37
N PRO A 110 -9.09 10.37 -9.57
CA PRO A 110 -8.03 11.04 -8.79
C PRO A 110 -8.25 11.04 -7.27
N VAL A 111 -9.49 10.89 -6.80
CA VAL A 111 -9.79 10.77 -5.36
C VAL A 111 -9.27 9.45 -4.75
N HIS A 112 -9.10 8.38 -5.54
CA HIS A 112 -8.51 7.13 -5.07
C HIS A 112 -7.00 7.25 -4.81
N GLU A 113 -6.29 8.17 -5.48
CA GLU A 113 -4.88 8.46 -5.16
C GLU A 113 -4.73 9.05 -3.75
N ALA A 114 -5.68 9.89 -3.32
CA ALA A 114 -5.71 10.41 -1.95
C ALA A 114 -6.02 9.31 -0.92
N GLN A 115 -6.78 8.28 -1.31
CA GLN A 115 -7.13 7.14 -0.46
C GLN A 115 -5.98 6.14 -0.30
N LEU A 116 -5.14 5.97 -1.33
CA LEU A 116 -3.86 5.24 -1.21
C LEU A 116 -2.93 5.90 -0.18
N LEU A 117 -2.86 7.24 -0.14
CA LEU A 117 -2.12 7.98 0.88
C LEU A 117 -2.71 7.81 2.29
N SER A 118 -4.04 7.79 2.43
CA SER A 118 -4.68 7.60 3.73
C SER A 118 -4.46 6.20 4.30
N CYS A 119 -4.45 5.16 3.44
CA CYS A 119 -4.17 3.79 3.85
C CYS A 119 -2.72 3.66 4.35
N PHE A 120 -1.77 4.27 3.63
CA PHE A 120 -0.36 4.29 4.02
C PHE A 120 -0.11 5.02 5.36
N LEU A 121 -0.83 6.12 5.62
CA LEU A 121 -0.72 6.88 6.88
C LEU A 121 -1.33 6.16 8.09
N SER A 122 -2.37 5.35 7.88
CA SER A 122 -2.96 4.53 8.94
C SER A 122 -2.04 3.38 9.35
N ALA A 123 -1.25 2.82 8.42
CA ALA A 123 -0.27 1.77 8.71
C ALA A 123 0.97 2.30 9.46
N GLU A 124 1.38 3.56 9.24
CA GLU A 124 2.47 4.21 9.99
C GLU A 124 2.13 4.48 11.47
N HIS A 125 0.87 4.30 11.88
CA HIS A 125 0.48 4.45 13.29
C HIS A 125 0.54 3.16 14.11
N ASP A 126 1.03 2.03 13.56
CA ASP A 126 1.16 0.76 14.28
C ASP A 126 2.62 0.41 14.67
N HIS A 127 3.53 1.36 14.55
CA HIS A 127 4.88 1.27 15.13
C HIS A 127 5.24 2.52 15.93
N ALA A 128 4.72 2.61 17.15
CA ALA A 128 5.31 3.39 18.25
C ALA A 128 4.94 2.79 19.61
#